data_AF-A0A0J1IKQ3-F1
#
_entry.id   AF-A0A0J1IKQ3-F1
#
_cell.length_a   1.000
_cell.length_b   1.000
_cell.length_c   1.000
_cell.angle_alpha   90.00
_cell.angle_beta   90.00
_cell.angle_gamma   90.00
#
_symmetry.space_group_name_H-M   'P 1'
#
loop_
_entity.id
_entity.type
_entity.pdbx_description
1 polymer ?
#
loop_
_entity_poly.entity_id
_entity_poly.type
_entity_poly.pdbx_seq_one_letter_code
_entity_poly.pdbx_strand_id
1 'polypeptide(L)' 'MERIVQAAMDQLTVGRTSFVIAHRLSTIKNADLILVMKDGDIIESGNHEELLARKGLYL' A
#
# COMPACT_ATOMS: atom_id res chain seq x y z
N MET A 1 7.59 7.27 -15.55
CA MET A 1 6.36 6.43 -15.60
C MET A 1 5.75 6.28 -14.21
N GLU A 2 6.46 5.71 -13.21
CA GLU A 2 5.86 5.40 -11.90
C GLU A 2 5.36 6.63 -11.13
N ARG A 3 6.08 7.76 -11.17
CA ARG A 3 5.60 9.02 -10.56
C ARG A 3 4.28 9.52 -11.15
N ILE A 4 4.03 9.27 -12.44
CA ILE A 4 2.78 9.68 -13.10
C ILE A 4 1.64 8.79 -12.62
N VAL A 5 1.90 7.48 -12.53
CA VAL A 5 0.93 6.51 -11.97
C VAL A 5 0.61 6.89 -10.52
N GLN A 6 1.62 7.24 -9.72
CA GLN A 6 1.39 7.60 -8.33
C GLN A 6 0.56 8.88 -8.17
N ALA A 7 0.89 9.93 -8.94
CA ALA A 7 0.10 11.16 -8.92
C ALA A 7 -1.35 10.95 -9.37
N ALA A 8 -1.57 10.06 -10.35
CA ALA A 8 -2.92 9.71 -10.79
C ALA A 8 -3.69 8.93 -9.71
N MET A 9 -3.04 7.98 -9.03
CA MET A 9 -3.64 7.23 -7.93
C MET A 9 -3.97 8.16 -6.75
N ASP A 10 -3.05 9.04 -6.37
CA ASP A 10 -3.26 10.03 -5.30
C ASP A 10 -4.47 10.93 -5.60
N GLN A 11 -4.66 11.36 -6.86
CA GLN A 11 -5.85 12.15 -7.23
C GLN A 11 -7.15 11.33 -7.20
N LEU A 12 -7.11 10.05 -7.56
CA LEU A 12 -8.28 9.18 -7.59
C LEU A 12 -8.81 8.84 -6.19
N THR A 13 -7.94 8.82 -5.18
CA THR A 13 -8.28 8.43 -3.82
C THR A 13 -8.79 9.59 -2.96
N VAL A 14 -8.53 10.85 -3.34
CA VAL A 14 -8.96 12.02 -2.57
C VAL A 14 -10.48 12.05 -2.39
N GLY A 15 -10.90 12.09 -1.12
CA GLY A 15 -12.31 12.19 -0.73
C GLY A 15 -13.13 10.91 -1.00
N ARG A 16 -12.47 9.77 -1.22
CA ARG A 16 -13.11 8.49 -1.53
C ARG A 16 -12.50 7.35 -0.73
N THR A 17 -13.33 6.43 -0.26
CA THR A 17 -12.84 5.12 0.19
C THR A 17 -12.36 4.33 -1.01
N SER A 18 -11.08 3.95 -1.00
CA SER A 18 -10.42 3.30 -2.13
C SER A 18 -9.72 2.03 -1.67
N PHE A 19 -9.90 0.94 -2.41
CA PHE A 19 -9.18 -0.31 -2.21
C PHE A 19 -8.24 -0.54 -3.40
N VAL A 20 -6.95 -0.75 -3.12
CA VAL A 20 -5.91 -0.95 -4.13
C VAL A 20 -5.22 -2.29 -3.89
N ILE A 21 -5.23 -3.15 -4.91
CA ILE A 21 -4.45 -4.40 -4.93
C ILE A 21 -3.18 -4.12 -5.72
N ALA A 22 -2.01 -4.30 -5.10
CA ALA A 22 -0.74 -3.99 -5.74
C ALA A 22 0.32 -5.05 -5.44
N HIS A 23 1.21 -5.26 -6.42
CA HIS A 23 2.42 -6.05 -6.27
C HIS A 23 3.67 -5.18 -6.09
N ARG A 24 3.56 -3.87 -6.29
CA ARG A 24 4.66 -2.91 -6.22
C ARG A 24 4.48 -2.00 -5.01
N LEU A 25 5.48 -1.95 -4.15
CA LEU A 25 5.52 -1.05 -2.99
C LEU A 25 5.37 0.42 -3.39
N SER A 26 5.94 0.81 -4.53
CA SER A 26 5.83 2.19 -5.05
C SER A 26 4.39 2.65 -5.26
N THR A 27 3.46 1.73 -5.54
CA THR A 27 2.04 2.04 -5.81
C THR A 27 1.24 2.28 -4.53
N ILE A 28 1.58 1.60 -3.44
CA ILE A 28 0.84 1.62 -2.17
C ILE A 28 1.55 2.43 -1.08
N LYS A 29 2.65 3.12 -1.41
CA LYS A 29 3.46 3.88 -0.46
C LYS A 29 2.67 4.93 0.33
N ASN A 30 1.69 5.57 -0.32
CA ASN A 30 0.88 6.64 0.27
C ASN A 30 -0.45 6.14 0.87
N ALA A 31 -0.65 4.81 0.96
CA ALA A 31 -1.88 4.27 1.52
C ALA A 31 -1.96 4.51 3.03
N ASP A 32 -3.14 4.89 3.52
CA ASP A 32 -3.40 5.08 4.96
C ASP A 32 -3.24 3.76 5.74
N LEU A 33 -3.65 2.65 5.11
CA LEU A 33 -3.56 1.30 5.65
C LEU A 33 -3.17 0.32 4.56
N ILE A 34 -2.16 -0.50 4.83
CA ILE A 34 -1.72 -1.59 3.99
C ILE A 34 -2.00 -2.90 4.73
N LEU A 35 -2.54 -3.88 4.00
CA LEU A 35 -2.77 -5.24 4.47
C LEU A 35 -1.91 -6.20 3.65
N VAL A 36 -0.99 -6.89 4.32
CA VAL A 36 -0.18 -7.93 3.67
C VAL A 36 -0.91 -9.25 3.84
N MET A 37 -1.26 -9.88 2.72
CA MET A 37 -1.92 -11.18 2.71
C MET A 37 -0.96 -12.29 2.29
N LYS A 38 -1.05 -13.43 2.96
CA LYS A 38 -0.33 -14.66 2.61
C LYS A 38 -1.21 -15.86 2.94
N ASP A 39 -1.30 -16.80 2.01
CA ASP A 39 -2.04 -18.06 2.19
C ASP A 39 -3.52 -17.89 2.61
N GLY A 40 -4.14 -16.75 2.26
CA GLY A 40 -5.53 -16.42 2.60
C GLY A 40 -5.71 -15.61 3.89
N ASP A 41 -4.64 -15.41 4.66
CA ASP A 41 -4.66 -14.68 5.93
C ASP A 41 -3.97 -13.31 5.83
N ILE A 42 -4.43 -12.35 6.64
CA ILE A 42 -3.74 -11.07 6.84
C ILE A 42 -2.63 -11.29 7.86
N ILE A 43 -1.39 -11.23 7.39
CA ILE A 43 -0.20 -11.49 8.21
C ILE A 43 0.41 -10.21 8.78
N GLU A 44 0.21 -9.06 8.12
CA GLU A 44 0.65 -7.76 8.62
C GLU A 44 -0.33 -6.65 8.24
N SER A 45 -0.41 -5.64 9.10
CA SER A 45 -1.20 -4.43 8.85
C SER A 45 -0.53 -3.19 9.44
N GLY A 46 -0.61 -2.08 8.71
CA GLY A 46 -0.04 -0.79 9.12
C GLY A 46 0.16 0.13 7.91
N ASN A 47 0.69 1.32 8.16
CA ASN A 47 1.15 2.19 7.07
C ASN A 47 2.52 1.76 6.55
N HIS A 48 2.98 2.39 5.47
CA HIS A 48 4.27 2.07 4.83
C HIS A 48 5.46 2.14 5.79
N GLU A 49 5.54 3.18 6.62
CA GLU A 49 6.67 3.40 7.52
C GLU A 49 6.70 2.38 8.67
N GLU A 50 5.53 2.07 9.24
CA GLU A 50 5.37 1.06 10.29
C GLU A 50 5.79 -0.32 9.80
N LEU A 51 5.35 -0.71 8.60
CA LEU A 51 5.64 -2.02 8.04
C LEU A 51 7.12 -2.15 7.62
N LEU A 52 7.73 -1.08 7.08
CA LEU A 52 9.16 -1.04 6.84
C LEU A 52 9.98 -1.22 8.12
N ALA A 53 9.55 -0.59 9.21
CA ALA A 53 10.24 -0.68 10.50
C ALA A 53 10.20 -2.10 11.08
N ARG A 54 9.13 -2.86 10.83
CA ARG A 54 8.96 -4.24 11.29
C ARG A 54 9.88 -5.25 10.60
N LYS A 55 10.41 -4.92 9.41
CA LYS A 55 11.25 -5.84 8.62
C LYS A 55 10.59 -7.21 8.36
N GLY A 56 9.28 -7.19 8.15
CA GLY A 56 8.45 -8.37 7.89
C GLY A 56 8.38 -8.75 6.40
N LEU A 57 7.32 -9.47 6.04
CA LEU A 57 6.97 -9.90 4.68
C LEU A 57 6.48 -8.75 3.79
N TYR A 58 6.28 -7.57 4.35
CA TYR A 58 6.07 -6.35 3.58
C TYR A 58 7.28 -5.96 2.70
N LEU A 59 8.50 -6.35 3.10
CA LEU A 59 9.76 -5.97 2.45
C LEU A 59 10.20 -6.92 1.34
#